data_AF-A0A6J4FPH2-F1
#
_entry.id   AF-A0A6J4FPH2-F1
#
_cell.length_a   1.000
_cell.length_b   1.000
_cell.length_c   1.000
_cell.angle_alpha   90.00
_cell.angle_beta   90.00
_cell.angle_gamma   90.00
#
_symmetry.space_group_name_H-M   'P 1'
#
loop_
_entity.id
_entity.type
_entity.pdbx_description
1 polymer ?
#
loop_
_entity_poly.entity_id
_entity_poly.type
_entity_poly.pdbx_seq_one_letter_code
_entity_poly.pdbx_strand_id
1 'polypeptide(L)'
;MSEARIHPLSLLSRRLHLLGKVLALVCCAWIAVVGPALMRDLNADQLGNHRSPQVQERVKGCDGDFASRYACTDLILLAGHRDGAVEVLRRLGLTLMLPTIAWAMWRAVMDRTDRLCRSAVFRAAAARAAGLDWETGRG
;
A
#
# COMPACT_ATOMS: atom_id res chain seq x y z
N MET A 1 -29.04 -9.51 39.09
CA MET A 1 -27.76 -9.33 38.36
C MET A 1 -28.11 -8.91 36.95
N SER A 2 -27.94 -7.63 36.63
CA SER A 2 -28.30 -7.07 35.31
C SER A 2 -27.26 -7.49 34.30
N GLU A 3 -27.63 -8.41 33.41
CA GLU A 3 -26.83 -8.80 32.25
C GLU A 3 -26.70 -7.56 31.36
N ALA A 4 -25.55 -6.90 31.45
CA ALA A 4 -25.22 -5.78 30.60
C ALA A 4 -25.31 -6.25 29.15
N ARG A 5 -26.43 -5.95 28.48
CA ARG A 5 -26.65 -6.20 27.05
C ARG A 5 -25.54 -5.48 26.28
N ILE A 6 -24.43 -6.18 26.04
CA ILE A 6 -23.33 -5.66 25.23
C ILE A 6 -23.91 -5.41 23.85
N HIS A 7 -24.12 -4.15 23.50
CA HIS A 7 -24.70 -3.76 22.22
C HIS A 7 -23.89 -4.44 21.10
N PRO A 8 -24.48 -5.27 20.23
CA PRO A 8 -23.74 -6.09 19.26
C PRO A 8 -22.85 -5.27 18.32
N LEU A 9 -23.18 -3.99 18.15
CA LEU A 9 -22.42 -3.00 17.39
C LEU A 9 -21.04 -2.68 18.00
N SER A 10 -20.91 -2.65 19.34
CA SER A 10 -19.62 -2.36 20.00
C SER A 10 -18.64 -3.53 19.86
N LEU A 11 -19.14 -4.76 19.90
CA LEU A 11 -18.36 -5.98 19.63
C LEU A 11 -17.90 -6.04 18.18
N LEU A 12 -18.77 -5.72 17.22
CA LEU A 12 -18.43 -5.69 15.80
C LEU A 12 -17.37 -4.63 15.51
N SER A 13 -17.54 -3.40 16.01
CA SER A 13 -16.57 -2.31 15.87
C SER A 13 -15.20 -2.70 16.45
N ARG A 14 -15.18 -3.28 17.65
CA ARG A 14 -13.94 -3.74 18.28
C ARG A 14 -13.22 -4.81 17.45
N ARG A 15 -13.96 -5.78 16.90
CA ARG A 15 -13.41 -6.84 16.03
C ARG A 15 -12.86 -6.29 14.72
N LEU A 16 -13.57 -5.36 14.09
CA LEU A 16 -13.10 -4.68 12.88
C LEU A 16 -11.80 -3.92 13.17
N HIS A 17 -11.72 -3.15 14.25
CA HIS A 17 -10.47 -2.46 14.61
C HIS A 17 -9.30 -3.43 14.87
N LEU A 18 -9.54 -4.59 15.47
CA LEU A 18 -8.51 -5.63 15.63
C LEU A 18 -8.07 -6.21 14.28
N LEU A 19 -9.00 -6.53 13.40
CA LEU A 19 -8.71 -7.01 12.05
C LEU A 19 -7.92 -5.97 11.24
N GLY A 20 -8.22 -4.68 11.40
CA GLY A 20 -7.45 -3.61 10.78
C GLY A 20 -5.99 -3.56 11.25
N LYS A 21 -5.73 -3.82 12.55
CA LYS A 21 -4.36 -3.93 13.09
C LYS A 21 -3.63 -5.16 12.54
N VAL A 22 -4.31 -6.29 12.45
CA VAL A 22 -3.74 -7.51 11.84
C VAL A 22 -3.40 -7.28 10.38
N LEU A 23 -4.29 -6.63 9.63
CA LEU A 23 -4.04 -6.27 8.24
C LEU A 23 -2.81 -5.37 8.10
N ALA A 24 -2.66 -4.36 8.97
CA ALA A 24 -1.48 -3.51 8.97
C ALA A 24 -0.19 -4.31 9.22
N LEU A 25 -0.19 -5.22 10.20
CA LEU A 25 0.95 -6.10 10.48
C LEU A 25 1.29 -7.00 9.29
N VAL A 26 0.29 -7.59 8.63
CA VAL A 26 0.49 -8.42 7.44
C VAL A 26 1.06 -7.60 6.29
N CYS A 27 0.55 -6.38 6.05
CA CYS A 27 1.11 -5.47 5.04
C CYS A 27 2.57 -5.09 5.35
N CYS A 28 2.89 -4.80 6.62
CA CYS A 28 4.26 -4.52 7.04
C CYS A 28 5.18 -5.73 6.84
N ALA A 29 4.73 -6.93 7.23
CA ALA A 29 5.47 -8.17 7.04
C ALA A 29 5.70 -8.47 5.55
N TRP A 30 4.69 -8.26 4.71
CA TRP A 30 4.80 -8.38 3.26
C TRP A 30 5.90 -7.48 2.72
N ILE A 31 5.86 -6.19 3.05
CA ILE A 31 6.87 -5.22 2.58
C ILE A 31 8.26 -5.60 3.10
N ALA A 32 8.38 -6.03 4.36
CA ALA A 32 9.65 -6.41 4.97
C ALA A 32 10.28 -7.69 4.39
N VAL A 33 9.48 -8.60 3.85
CA VAL A 33 9.97 -9.85 3.24
C VAL A 33 10.14 -9.70 1.73
N VAL A 34 9.09 -9.23 1.05
CA VAL A 34 9.01 -9.18 -0.41
C VAL A 34 9.79 -7.99 -0.97
N GLY A 35 9.82 -6.86 -0.27
CA GLY A 35 10.60 -5.69 -0.67
C GLY A 35 12.09 -6.01 -0.81
N PRO A 36 12.76 -6.54 0.22
CA PRO A 36 14.16 -6.95 0.12
C PRO A 36 14.41 -8.09 -0.87
N ALA A 37 13.46 -9.03 -1.02
CA ALA A 37 13.60 -10.10 -2.01
C ALA A 37 13.61 -9.55 -3.45
N LEU A 38 12.67 -8.66 -3.79
CA LEU A 38 12.61 -8.00 -5.10
C LEU A 38 13.79 -7.05 -5.34
N MET A 39 14.31 -6.42 -4.28
CA MET A 39 15.49 -5.54 -4.39
C MET A 39 16.81 -6.30 -4.45
N ARG A 40 16.91 -7.53 -3.93
CA ARG A 40 18.11 -8.37 -4.05
C ARG A 40 18.40 -8.77 -5.49
N ASP A 41 17.36 -8.92 -6.31
CA ASP A 41 17.47 -9.23 -7.73
C ASP A 41 17.73 -7.99 -8.61
N LEU A 42 17.89 -6.80 -8.03
CA LEU A 42 18.47 -5.67 -8.75
C LEU A 42 19.98 -5.92 -8.81
N ASN A 43 20.42 -6.51 -9.92
CA ASN A 43 21.83 -6.65 -10.23
C ASN A 43 22.54 -5.30 -10.02
N ALA A 44 23.68 -5.34 -9.33
CA ALA A 44 24.57 -4.19 -9.14
C ALA A 44 24.98 -3.52 -10.47
N ASP A 45 24.79 -4.21 -11.60
CA ASP A 45 24.98 -3.71 -12.96
C ASP A 45 23.85 -2.80 -13.47
N GLN A 46 22.62 -2.92 -12.96
CA GLN A 46 21.48 -2.09 -13.37
C GLN A 46 21.25 -0.87 -12.48
N LEU A 47 21.64 -0.95 -11.20
CA LEU A 47 21.83 0.24 -10.37
C LEU A 47 23.20 0.83 -10.72
N GLY A 48 23.33 1.33 -11.94
CA GLY A 48 24.55 1.92 -12.49
C GLY A 48 25.05 3.06 -11.63
N ASN A 49 25.78 2.74 -10.58
CA ASN A 49 26.67 3.66 -9.92
C ASN A 49 27.72 4.00 -10.99
N HIS A 50 28.00 5.28 -11.20
CA HIS A 50 28.91 5.80 -12.24
C HIS A 50 30.35 5.24 -12.11
N ARG A 51 30.61 4.50 -11.02
CA ARG A 51 31.84 3.75 -10.73
C ARG A 51 31.77 2.25 -11.05
N SER A 52 30.66 1.70 -11.55
CA SER A 52 30.60 0.25 -11.83
C SER A 52 31.66 -0.12 -12.88
N PRO A 53 32.36 -1.25 -12.71
CA PRO A 53 33.45 -1.65 -13.59
C PRO A 53 33.00 -1.78 -15.05
N GLN A 54 31.75 -2.18 -15.29
CA GLN A 54 31.16 -2.25 -16.63
C GLN A 54 30.96 -0.88 -17.28
N VAL A 55 30.56 0.16 -16.53
CA VAL A 55 30.45 1.53 -17.05
C VAL A 55 31.85 2.07 -17.33
N GLN A 56 32.82 1.81 -16.45
CA GLN A 56 34.21 2.20 -16.68
C GLN A 56 34.81 1.54 -17.93
N GLU A 57 34.50 0.27 -18.20
CA GLU A 57 34.94 -0.41 -19.43
C GLU A 57 34.31 0.20 -20.69
N ARG A 58 33.02 0.55 -20.66
CA ARG A 58 32.36 1.21 -21.79
C ARG A 58 32.90 2.62 -22.05
N VAL A 59 33.22 3.37 -21.00
CA VAL A 59 33.82 4.71 -21.11
C VAL A 59 35.26 4.63 -21.62
N LYS A 60 36.03 3.59 -21.26
CA LYS A 60 37.36 3.32 -21.83
C LYS A 60 37.33 3.08 -23.34
N GLY A 61 36.21 2.60 -23.88
CA GLY A 61 36.00 2.42 -25.32
C GLY A 61 35.70 3.71 -26.09
N CYS A 62 35.50 4.85 -25.42
CA CYS A 62 35.33 6.14 -26.08
C CYS A 62 36.70 6.70 -26.49
N ASP A 63 37.13 6.43 -27.72
CA ASP A 63 38.32 7.04 -28.33
C ASP A 63 37.98 8.21 -29.26
N GLY A 64 38.86 9.23 -29.32
CA GLY A 64 38.70 10.41 -30.17
C GLY A 64 38.99 11.75 -29.49
N ASP A 65 38.68 12.84 -30.19
CA ASP A 65 38.82 14.22 -29.70
C ASP A 65 38.01 14.48 -28.43
N PHE A 66 38.45 15.46 -27.63
CA PHE A 66 37.90 15.75 -26.30
C PHE A 66 36.37 15.93 -26.29
N ALA A 67 35.81 16.59 -27.31
CA ALA A 67 34.37 16.78 -27.46
C ALA A 67 33.62 15.47 -27.73
N SER A 68 34.20 14.56 -28.51
CA SER A 68 33.61 13.25 -28.84
C SER A 68 33.59 12.31 -27.64
N ARG A 69 34.67 12.32 -26.84
CA ARG A 69 34.75 11.55 -25.59
C ARG A 69 33.75 12.02 -24.56
N TYR A 70 33.56 13.34 -24.43
CA TYR A 70 32.53 13.90 -23.55
C TYR A 70 31.13 13.47 -23.98
N ALA A 71 30.78 13.62 -25.26
CA ALA A 71 29.47 13.23 -25.78
C ALA A 71 29.20 11.72 -25.64
N CYS A 72 30.20 10.87 -25.90
CA CYS A 72 30.13 9.42 -25.73
C CYS A 72 29.92 9.01 -24.27
N THR A 73 30.67 9.62 -23.36
CA THR A 73 30.56 9.36 -21.91
C THR A 73 29.21 9.81 -21.37
N ASP A 74 28.74 10.99 -21.77
CA ASP A 74 27.46 11.54 -21.29
C ASP A 74 26.27 10.67 -21.72
N LEU A 75 26.28 10.16 -22.96
CA LEU A 75 25.29 9.21 -23.45
C LEU A 75 25.23 7.91 -22.63
N ILE A 76 26.39 7.35 -22.29
CA ILE A 76 26.49 6.11 -21.49
C ILE A 76 25.97 6.36 -20.06
N LEU A 77 26.32 7.50 -19.47
CA LEU A 77 25.90 7.87 -18.11
C LEU A 77 24.39 8.17 -18.03
N LEU A 78 23.85 8.88 -19.03
CA LEU A 78 22.42 9.22 -19.10
C LEU A 78 21.55 8.00 -19.40
N ALA A 79 22.02 7.08 -20.24
CA ALA A 79 21.28 5.84 -20.55
C ALA A 79 21.18 4.93 -19.32
N GLY A 80 22.28 4.71 -18.59
CA GLY A 80 22.28 3.86 -17.40
C GLY A 80 21.40 4.37 -16.26
N HIS A 81 21.17 5.68 -16.18
CA HIS A 81 20.35 6.28 -15.12
C HIS A 81 18.84 6.08 -15.31
N ARG A 82 18.38 6.05 -16.56
CA ARG A 82 16.95 5.87 -16.88
C ARG A 82 16.47 4.45 -16.61
N ASP A 83 17.27 3.45 -16.98
CA ASP A 83 16.85 2.05 -16.87
C ASP A 83 16.85 1.56 -15.41
N GLY A 84 17.84 1.97 -14.60
CA GLY A 84 17.91 1.61 -13.19
C GLY A 84 16.80 2.21 -12.33
N ALA A 85 16.47 3.49 -12.54
CA ALA A 85 15.41 4.16 -11.78
C ALA A 85 14.02 3.60 -12.10
N VAL A 86 13.75 3.31 -13.38
CA VAL A 86 12.46 2.75 -13.83
C VAL A 86 12.26 1.34 -13.28
N GLU A 87 13.31 0.51 -13.25
CA GLU A 87 13.22 -0.85 -12.73
C GLU A 87 12.98 -0.88 -11.21
N VAL A 88 13.65 0.00 -10.46
CA VAL A 88 13.38 0.21 -9.03
C VAL A 88 11.93 0.64 -8.80
N LEU A 89 11.43 1.62 -9.57
CA LEU A 89 10.07 2.11 -9.44
C LEU A 89 9.03 1.02 -9.75
N ARG A 90 9.30 0.20 -10.77
CA ARG A 90 8.44 -0.92 -11.17
C ARG A 90 8.34 -1.96 -10.05
N ARG A 91 9.48 -2.31 -9.43
CA ARG A 91 9.53 -3.28 -8.32
C ARG A 91 8.91 -2.75 -7.05
N LEU A 92 9.11 -1.46 -6.74
CA LEU A 92 8.39 -0.76 -5.67
C LEU A 92 6.88 -0.77 -5.92
N GLY A 93 6.47 -0.46 -7.15
CA GLY A 93 5.07 -0.52 -7.58
C GLY A 93 4.45 -1.88 -7.33
N LEU A 94 5.12 -2.97 -7.74
CA LEU A 94 4.66 -4.35 -7.50
C LEU A 94 4.59 -4.69 -6.00
N THR A 95 5.61 -4.31 -5.22
CA THR A 95 5.66 -4.60 -3.78
C THR A 95 4.54 -3.89 -3.03
N LEU A 96 4.23 -2.65 -3.40
CA LEU A 96 3.22 -1.82 -2.75
C LEU A 96 1.81 -2.03 -3.30
N MET A 97 1.65 -2.66 -4.45
CA MET A 97 0.33 -2.84 -5.08
C MET A 97 -0.62 -3.63 -4.19
N LEU A 98 -0.18 -4.79 -3.69
CA LEU A 98 -0.98 -5.66 -2.83
C LEU A 98 -1.41 -4.96 -1.53
N PRO A 99 -0.48 -4.37 -0.74
CA PRO A 99 -0.83 -3.63 0.46
C PRO A 99 -1.80 -2.48 0.19
N THR A 100 -1.62 -1.77 -0.93
CA THR A 100 -2.47 -0.62 -1.28
C THR A 100 -3.89 -1.05 -1.61
N ILE A 101 -4.07 -2.10 -2.40
CA ILE A 101 -5.40 -2.66 -2.73
C ILE A 101 -6.07 -3.20 -1.47
N ALA A 102 -5.35 -3.96 -0.65
CA ALA A 102 -5.88 -4.52 0.58
C ALA A 102 -6.35 -3.42 1.54
N TRP A 103 -5.57 -2.33 1.65
CA TRP A 103 -5.96 -1.16 2.46
C TRP A 103 -7.17 -0.42 1.89
N ALA A 104 -7.25 -0.25 0.57
CA ALA A 104 -8.39 0.39 -0.10
C ALA A 104 -9.68 -0.41 0.13
N MET A 105 -9.63 -1.74 -0.03
CA MET A 105 -10.76 -2.63 0.24
C MET A 105 -11.17 -2.56 1.71
N TRP A 106 -10.21 -2.54 2.64
CA TRP A 106 -10.47 -2.41 4.06
C TRP A 106 -11.18 -1.10 4.41
N ARG A 107 -10.74 0.03 3.83
CA ARG A 107 -11.43 1.32 4.00
C ARG A 107 -12.87 1.26 3.49
N ALA A 108 -13.11 0.62 2.35
CA ALA A 108 -14.46 0.47 1.82
C ALA A 108 -15.38 -0.36 2.75
N VAL A 109 -14.82 -1.38 3.41
CA VAL A 109 -15.55 -2.18 4.43
C VAL A 109 -15.88 -1.32 5.65
N MET A 110 -14.92 -0.53 6.15
CA MET A 110 -15.15 0.37 7.27
C MET A 110 -16.20 1.44 6.95
N ASP A 111 -16.10 2.09 5.79
CA ASP A 111 -17.08 3.10 5.34
C ASP A 111 -18.50 2.52 5.21
N ARG A 112 -18.64 1.29 4.67
CA ARG A 112 -19.94 0.62 4.62
C ARG A 112 -20.48 0.33 6.01
N THR A 113 -19.63 -0.13 6.91
CA THR A 113 -20.02 -0.43 8.30
C THR A 113 -20.52 0.83 9.01
N ASP A 114 -19.82 1.97 8.84
CA ASP A 114 -20.22 3.24 9.42
C ASP A 114 -21.57 3.75 8.88
N ARG A 115 -21.82 3.58 7.57
CA ARG A 115 -23.13 3.91 6.96
C ARG A 115 -24.25 3.04 7.53
N LEU A 116 -24.01 1.74 7.73
CA LEU A 116 -24.99 0.83 8.32
C LEU A 116 -25.27 1.20 9.78
N CYS A 117 -24.25 1.47 10.59
CA CYS A 117 -24.40 1.97 11.96
C CYS A 117 -25.24 3.25 11.99
N ARG A 118 -24.92 4.24 11.16
CA ARG A 118 -25.64 5.52 11.12
C ARG A 118 -27.10 5.35 10.73
N SER A 119 -27.39 4.51 9.74
CA SER A 119 -28.78 4.24 9.31
C SER A 119 -29.57 3.44 10.34
N ALA A 120 -28.94 2.53 11.08
CA ALA A 120 -29.57 1.80 12.18
C ALA A 120 -29.92 2.73 13.35
N VAL A 121 -29.01 3.63 13.72
CA VAL A 121 -29.24 4.66 14.75
C VAL A 121 -30.37 5.60 14.34
N PHE A 122 -30.39 6.06 13.09
CA PHE A 122 -31.44 6.93 12.59
C PHE A 122 -32.81 6.25 12.59
N ARG A 123 -32.88 4.97 12.16
CA ARG A 123 -34.12 4.17 12.23
C ARG A 123 -34.59 3.95 13.66
N ALA A 124 -33.68 3.67 14.60
CA ALA A 124 -34.01 3.52 16.01
C ALA A 124 -34.52 4.83 16.64
N ALA A 125 -33.93 5.97 16.26
CA ALA A 125 -34.39 7.29 16.69
C ALA A 125 -35.77 7.64 16.11
N ALA A 126 -36.00 7.35 14.83
CA ALA A 126 -37.30 7.56 14.17
C ALA A 126 -38.40 6.68 14.79
N ALA A 127 -38.12 5.42 15.10
CA ALA A 127 -39.06 4.52 15.78
C ALA A 127 -39.44 5.03 17.19
N ARG A 128 -38.45 5.53 17.95
CA ARG A 128 -38.71 6.19 19.25
C ARG A 128 -39.56 7.45 19.11
N ALA A 129 -39.28 8.30 18.12
CA ALA A 129 -40.04 9.52 17.86
C ALA A 129 -41.49 9.22 17.42
N ALA A 130 -41.71 8.09 16.74
CA ALA A 130 -43.03 7.62 16.34
C ALA A 130 -43.82 6.94 17.47
N GLY A 131 -43.27 6.83 18.70
CA GLY A 131 -43.94 6.15 19.81
C GLY A 131 -44.15 4.64 19.60
N LEU A 132 -43.48 4.06 18.60
CA LEU A 132 -43.57 2.63 18.30
C LEU A 132 -42.61 1.88 19.23
N ASP A 133 -43.13 1.50 20.39
CA ASP A 133 -42.47 0.56 21.27
C ASP A 133 -42.55 -0.85 20.64
N TRP A 134 -41.40 -1.38 20.24
CA TRP A 134 -41.30 -2.69 19.62
C TRP A 134 -41.57 -3.82 20.63
N GLU A 135 -41.68 -3.53 21.92
CA GLU A 135 -42.04 -4.52 22.95
C GLU A 135 -43.50 -4.96 22.90
N THR A 136 -44.41 -4.22 22.25
CA THR A 136 -45.84 -4.58 22.20
C THR A 136 -46.37 -4.56 20.79
N GLY A 137 -46.05 -5.60 20.00
CA GLY A 137 -46.69 -5.85 18.71
C GLY A 137 -48.22 -5.90 18.79
N ARG A 138 -48.86 -4.74 18.73
CA ARG A 138 -50.30 -4.56 18.58
C ARG A 138 -50.51 -3.25 17.82
N GLY A 139 -50.90 -3.40 16.56
CA GLY A 139 -51.58 -2.37 15.79
C GLY A 139 -53.05 -2.27 16.19
#